data_AF-A0A9E4FTY5-F1
#
_entry.id   AF-A0A9E4FTY5-F1
#
_cell.length_a   1.000
_cell.length_b   1.000
_cell.length_c   1.000
_cell.angle_alpha   90.00
_cell.angle_beta   90.00
_cell.angle_gamma   90.00
#
_symmetry.space_group_name_H-M   'P 1'
#
loop_
_entity.id
_entity.type
_entity.pdbx_description
1 polymer ?
#
loop_
_entity_poly.entity_id
_entity_poly.type
_entity_poly.pdbx_seq_one_letter_code
_entity_poly.pdbx_strand_id
1 'polypeptide(L)'
;MTAGDLETLRRLGFSEEAVMDAVQIIAFFNYITRVADALGLQPEEFLETTWGRLSPTQAREAEATAPAAAKFVDPAVDSGHRSR
;
A
#
# COMPACT_ATOMS: atom_id res chain seq x y z
N MET A 1 16.39 5.42 -11.38
CA MET A 1 15.34 4.96 -12.30
C MET A 1 15.62 5.51 -13.68
N THR A 2 15.60 4.67 -14.69
CA THR A 2 15.84 4.99 -16.10
C THR A 2 14.65 4.55 -16.94
N ALA A 3 14.60 4.94 -18.22
CA ALA A 3 13.57 4.47 -19.14
C ALA A 3 13.55 2.92 -19.27
N GLY A 4 14.69 2.25 -19.10
CA GLY A 4 14.79 0.79 -19.14
C GLY A 4 14.10 0.08 -17.96
N ASP A 5 13.98 0.75 -16.82
CA ASP A 5 13.27 0.23 -15.65
C ASP A 5 11.77 0.20 -15.90
N LEU A 6 11.22 1.26 -16.52
CA LEU A 6 9.80 1.33 -16.90
C LEU A 6 9.46 0.26 -17.94
N GLU A 7 10.33 0.05 -18.92
CA GLU A 7 10.12 -1.00 -19.92
C GLU A 7 10.14 -2.39 -19.29
N THR A 8 10.92 -2.59 -18.24
CA THR A 8 10.90 -3.85 -17.48
C THR A 8 9.58 -4.05 -16.74
N LEU A 9 9.03 -3.00 -16.13
CA LEU A 9 7.72 -3.07 -15.46
C LEU A 9 6.58 -3.34 -16.45
N ARG A 10 6.61 -2.72 -17.64
CA ARG A 10 5.65 -3.00 -18.71
C ARG A 10 5.70 -4.44 -19.19
N ARG A 11 6.89 -5.00 -19.38
CA ARG A 11 7.06 -6.42 -19.74
C ARG A 11 6.53 -7.38 -18.66
N LEU A 12 6.50 -6.95 -17.40
CA LEU A 12 5.90 -7.69 -16.30
C LEU A 12 4.37 -7.51 -16.21
N GLY A 13 3.77 -6.70 -17.09
CA GLY A 13 2.33 -6.50 -17.17
C GLY A 13 1.79 -5.36 -16.29
N PHE A 14 2.66 -4.52 -15.70
CA PHE A 14 2.20 -3.34 -14.97
C PHE A 14 1.76 -2.24 -15.93
N SER A 15 0.59 -1.66 -15.67
CA SER A 15 0.11 -0.48 -16.40
C SER A 15 0.80 0.80 -15.90
N GLU A 16 0.73 1.88 -16.68
CA GLU A 16 1.29 3.18 -16.28
C GLU A 16 0.62 3.70 -15.01
N GLU A 17 -0.69 3.47 -14.86
CA GLU A 17 -1.46 3.84 -13.66
C GLU A 17 -0.94 3.08 -12.43
N ALA A 18 -0.73 1.76 -12.53
CA ALA A 18 -0.20 0.96 -11.43
C ALA A 18 1.21 1.41 -11.00
N VAL A 19 2.04 1.81 -11.97
CA VAL A 19 3.37 2.38 -11.68
C VAL A 19 3.24 3.74 -10.99
N MET A 20 2.30 4.58 -11.44
CA MET A 20 2.03 5.88 -10.81
C MET A 20 1.55 5.73 -9.37
N ASP A 21 0.63 4.81 -9.11
CA ASP A 21 0.12 4.50 -7.77
C ASP A 21 1.26 4.09 -6.83
N ALA A 22 2.15 3.22 -7.31
CA ALA A 22 3.33 2.80 -6.55
C ALA A 22 4.27 3.98 -6.25
N VAL A 23 4.55 4.84 -7.24
CA VAL A 23 5.39 6.02 -7.06
C VAL A 23 4.79 6.95 -5.99
N GLN A 24 3.48 7.19 -6.03
CA GLN A 24 2.82 8.07 -5.07
C GLN A 24 2.93 7.54 -3.64
N ILE A 25 2.69 6.25 -3.43
CA ILE A 25 2.79 5.61 -2.11
C ILE A 25 4.23 5.66 -1.60
N ILE A 26 5.20 5.26 -2.44
CA ILE A 26 6.63 5.24 -2.07
C ILE A 26 7.09 6.66 -1.71
N ALA A 27 6.74 7.66 -2.52
CA ALA A 27 7.11 9.04 -2.28
C ALA A 27 6.49 9.59 -0.99
N PHE A 28 5.21 9.30 -0.75
CA PHE A 28 4.53 9.71 0.47
C PHE A 28 5.22 9.16 1.72
N PHE A 29 5.51 7.85 1.75
CA PHE A 29 6.19 7.25 2.89
C PHE A 29 7.63 7.73 3.03
N ASN A 30 8.35 7.94 1.93
CA ASN A 30 9.69 8.51 1.99
C ASN A 30 9.69 9.91 2.62
N TYR A 31 8.70 10.73 2.29
CA TYR A 31 8.55 12.07 2.85
C TYR A 31 8.16 12.04 4.33
N ILE A 32 7.04 11.41 4.67
CA ILE A 32 6.45 11.54 6.01
C ILE A 32 7.32 10.91 7.09
N THR A 33 7.99 9.79 6.80
CA THR A 33 8.89 9.13 7.77
C THR A 33 10.07 10.02 8.14
N ARG A 34 10.67 10.69 7.14
CA ARG A 34 11.79 11.61 7.38
C ARG A 34 11.36 12.86 8.14
N VAL A 35 10.18 13.38 7.85
CA VAL A 35 9.61 14.52 8.60
C VAL A 35 9.32 14.11 10.05
N ALA A 36 8.74 12.94 10.26
CA ALA A 36 8.48 12.40 11.60
C ALA A 36 9.77 12.22 12.39
N ASP A 37 10.80 11.62 11.79
CA ASP A 37 12.11 11.45 12.40
C ASP A 37 12.77 12.79 12.74
N ALA A 38 12.73 13.77 11.83
CA ALA A 38 13.33 15.10 12.04
C ALA A 38 12.65 15.88 13.17
N LEU A 39 11.35 15.64 13.41
CA LEU A 39 10.58 16.24 14.49
C LEU A 39 10.61 15.40 15.79
N GLY A 40 11.23 14.22 15.77
CA GLY A 40 11.29 13.31 16.92
C GLY A 40 9.94 12.69 17.29
N LEU A 41 9.01 12.58 16.33
CA LEU A 41 7.72 11.93 16.58
C LEU A 41 7.93 10.47 16.99
N GLN A 42 7.21 10.05 18.03
CA GLN A 42 7.22 8.67 18.48
C GLN A 42 5.99 7.95 17.92
N PRO A 43 6.09 6.66 17.56
CA PRO A 43 4.94 5.87 17.16
C PRO A 43 3.86 5.86 18.25
N GLU A 44 2.61 5.91 17.85
CA GLU A 44 1.50 5.82 18.79
C GLU A 44 1.39 4.43 19.40
N GLU A 45 1.03 4.35 20.69
CA GLU A 45 0.95 3.10 21.45
C GLU A 45 0.00 2.05 20.83
N PHE A 46 -1.02 2.49 20.08
CA PHE A 46 -1.94 1.57 19.40
C PHE A 46 -1.25 0.81 18.25
N LEU A 47 -0.22 1.39 17.63
CA LEU A 47 0.55 0.72 16.56
C LEU A 47 1.29 -0.48 17.14
N GLU A 48 1.92 -0.34 18.30
CA GLU A 48 2.59 -1.42 19.03
C GLU A 48 1.60 -2.49 19.53
N THR A 49 0.40 -2.07 19.97
CA THR A 49 -0.51 -2.97 20.67
C THR A 49 -1.51 -3.71 19.76
N THR A 50 -1.94 -3.08 18.66
CA THR A 50 -2.99 -3.59 17.77
C THR A 50 -2.44 -4.18 16.48
N TRP A 51 -1.38 -3.59 15.92
CA TRP A 51 -0.86 -3.97 14.59
C TRP A 51 0.62 -4.43 14.60
N GLY A 52 1.38 -4.13 15.65
CA GLY A 52 2.82 -4.35 15.74
C GLY A 52 3.26 -5.71 16.31
N ARG A 53 2.31 -6.58 16.68
CA ARG A 53 2.59 -7.87 17.36
C ARG A 53 2.11 -9.12 16.63
N LEU A 54 1.89 -9.08 15.32
CA LEU A 54 1.81 -10.34 14.60
C LEU A 54 3.22 -10.91 14.48
N SER A 55 3.55 -11.90 15.32
CA SER A 55 4.72 -12.74 15.06
C SER A 55 4.61 -13.35 13.65
N PRO A 56 5.72 -13.69 12.98
CA PRO A 56 5.69 -14.29 11.65
C PRO A 56 4.76 -15.52 11.53
N THR A 57 4.54 -16.23 12.64
CA THR A 57 3.60 -17.35 12.74
C THR A 57 2.14 -16.86 12.79
N GLN A 58 1.84 -15.83 13.58
CA GLN A 58 0.50 -15.24 13.68
C GLN A 58 0.08 -14.52 12.38
N ALA A 59 1.03 -13.93 11.64
CA ALA A 59 0.75 -13.37 10.32
C ALA A 59 0.31 -14.45 9.32
N ARG A 60 0.95 -15.63 9.35
CA ARG A 60 0.58 -16.78 8.51
C ARG A 60 -0.77 -17.38 8.88
N GLU A 61 -1.08 -17.45 10.17
CA GLU A 61 -2.39 -17.92 10.66
C GLU A 61 -3.51 -16.93 10.34
N ALA A 62 -3.24 -15.62 10.45
CA ALA A 62 -4.17 -14.57 10.04
C ALA A 62 -4.41 -14.59 8.52
N GLU A 63 -3.40 -14.84 7.70
CA GLU A 63 -3.52 -15.00 6.25
C GLU A 63 -4.31 -16.27 5.87
N ALA A 64 -4.12 -17.37 6.58
CA ALA A 64 -4.87 -18.62 6.37
C ALA A 64 -6.34 -18.54 6.81
N THR A 65 -6.68 -17.63 7.74
CA THR A 65 -8.02 -17.47 8.31
C THR A 65 -8.73 -16.21 7.81
N ALA A 66 -8.03 -15.34 7.06
CA ALA A 66 -8.61 -14.15 6.48
C ALA A 66 -9.68 -14.57 5.45
N PRO A 67 -10.94 -14.10 5.57
CA PRO A 67 -11.90 -14.28 4.51
C PRO A 67 -11.33 -13.61 3.25
N ALA A 68 -11.20 -14.39 2.18
CA ALA A 68 -10.63 -13.97 0.89
C ALA A 68 -11.11 -12.56 0.54
N ALA A 69 -10.21 -11.59 0.67
CA ALA A 69 -10.42 -10.17 0.40
C ALA A 69 -11.83 -9.68 0.78
N ALA A 70 -11.97 -9.18 2.03
CA ALA A 70 -12.91 -8.09 2.24
C ALA A 70 -12.57 -7.03 1.19
N LYS A 71 -13.35 -7.02 0.10
CA LYS A 71 -13.24 -6.04 -0.97
C LYS A 71 -13.28 -4.69 -0.27
N PHE A 72 -12.14 -4.01 -0.22
CA PHE A 72 -12.16 -2.58 -0.04
C PHE A 72 -12.73 -2.03 -1.34
N VAL A 73 -14.07 -2.08 -1.46
CA VAL A 73 -14.80 -1.31 -2.45
C VAL A 73 -14.71 0.11 -1.94
N ASP A 74 -13.89 0.92 -2.61
CA ASP A 74 -13.88 2.35 -2.40
C ASP A 74 -15.28 2.89 -2.78
N PRO A 75 -16.09 3.43 -1.85
CA PRO A 75 -17.45 3.88 -2.15
C PRO A 75 -17.47 5.06 -3.15
N ALA A 76 -16.32 5.67 -3.46
CA ALA A 76 -16.20 6.71 -4.47
C ALA A 76 -15.96 6.18 -5.90
N VAL A 77 -15.60 4.89 -6.06
CA VAL A 77 -15.35 4.23 -7.36
C VAL A 77 -16.62 3.55 -7.91
N ASP A 78 -17.80 3.87 -7.39
CA ASP A 78 -19.09 3.55 -8.04
C ASP A 78 -19.79 4.81 -8.57
N SER A 79 -19.06 5.63 -9.33
CA SER A 79 -19.67 6.69 -10.11
C SER A 79 -19.15 6.70 -11.55
N GLY A 80 -19.66 5.77 -12.35
CA GLY A 80 -19.90 6.07 -13.76
C GLY A 80 -19.35 5.06 -14.76
N HIS A 81 -20.01 3.91 -14.88
CA HIS A 81 -20.28 3.31 -16.19
C HIS A 81 -21.79 3.11 -16.33
N ARG A 82 -22.51 4.22 -16.48
CA ARG A 82 -23.82 4.19 -17.14
C ARG A 82 -23.56 4.20 -18.64
N SER A 83 -23.93 3.10 -19.28
CA SER A 83 -24.02 2.92 -20.72
C SER A 83 -24.53 4.16 -21.45
N ARG A 84 -23.76 4.60 -22.44
CA ARG A 84 -24.24 5.11 -23.73
C ARG A 84 -23.26 4.72 -24.81
#